data_AF-H8GUU5-F1
#
_entry.id   AF-H8GUU5-F1
#
_cell.length_a   1.000
_cell.length_b   1.000
_cell.length_c   1.000
_cell.angle_alpha   90.00
_cell.angle_beta   90.00
_cell.angle_gamma   90.00
#
_symmetry.space_group_name_H-M   'P 1'
#
loop_
_entity.id
_entity.type
_entity.pdbx_description
1 polymer ?
#
loop_
_entity_poly.entity_id
_entity_poly.type
_entity_poly.pdbx_seq_one_letter_code
_entity_poly.pdbx_strand_id
1 'polypeptide(L)'
;MPTADVLALRRTLISEEYAETEAEFAALAERIGAGEAVPPGDLTPLAHELTDLLYVTYGALDLLGIDADAVLAEVHRANLSKASGPRRADGKQLKPEGWQPADVRGVIAELGRRDLG
;
A
#
# COMPACT_ATOMS: atom_id res chain seq x y z
N MET A 1 21.64 -8.95 2.24
CA MET A 1 21.20 -8.68 0.85
C MET A 1 20.29 -9.83 0.43
N PRO A 2 19.09 -9.56 -0.09
CA PRO A 2 18.17 -10.61 -0.54
C PRO A 2 18.74 -11.39 -1.74
N THR A 3 18.36 -12.66 -1.90
CA THR A 3 18.70 -13.47 -3.08
C THR A 3 17.65 -13.27 -4.18
N ALA A 4 17.98 -13.64 -5.43
CA ALA A 4 17.03 -13.61 -6.54
C ALA A 4 15.81 -14.49 -6.29
N ASP A 5 16.00 -15.68 -5.71
CA ASP A 5 14.91 -16.61 -5.39
C ASP A 5 13.94 -16.03 -4.36
N VAL A 6 14.48 -15.33 -3.36
CA VAL A 6 13.66 -14.66 -2.34
C VAL A 6 12.85 -13.52 -2.95
N LEU A 7 13.44 -12.72 -3.84
CA LEU A 7 12.70 -11.68 -4.57
C LEU A 7 11.61 -12.27 -5.47
N ALA A 8 11.91 -13.38 -6.14
CA ALA A 8 10.95 -14.09 -6.98
C ALA A 8 9.77 -14.61 -6.15
N LEU A 9 10.04 -15.23 -4.99
CA LEU A 9 9.01 -15.71 -4.07
C LEU A 9 8.13 -14.56 -3.56
N ARG A 10 8.70 -13.45 -3.10
CA ARG A 10 7.90 -12.30 -2.63
C ARG A 10 7.03 -11.72 -3.74
N ARG A 11 7.55 -11.66 -4.99
CA ARG A 11 6.76 -11.24 -6.14
C ARG A 11 5.59 -12.19 -6.39
N THR A 12 5.82 -13.50 -6.34
CA THR A 12 4.76 -14.51 -6.53
C THR A 12 3.65 -14.33 -5.50
N LEU A 13 3.99 -14.26 -4.21
CA LEU A 13 3.00 -14.08 -3.14
C LEU A 13 2.19 -12.80 -3.31
N ILE A 14 2.84 -11.67 -3.61
CA ILE A 14 2.13 -10.41 -3.89
C ILE A 14 1.21 -10.53 -5.10
N SER A 15 1.64 -11.24 -6.15
CA SER A 15 0.82 -11.48 -7.34
C SER A 15 -0.39 -12.38 -7.08
N GLU A 16 -0.27 -13.37 -6.20
CA GLU A 16 -1.37 -14.26 -5.78
C GLU A 16 -2.42 -13.46 -5.01
N GLU A 17 -2.04 -12.79 -3.90
CA GLU A 17 -3.01 -12.01 -3.09
C GLU A 17 -3.64 -10.84 -3.87
N TYR A 18 -2.89 -10.24 -4.80
CA TYR A 18 -3.45 -9.23 -5.70
C TYR A 18 -4.55 -9.81 -6.59
N ALA A 19 -4.35 -11.02 -7.15
CA ALA A 19 -5.33 -11.65 -8.01
C ALA A 19 -6.61 -12.03 -7.23
N GLU A 20 -6.47 -12.49 -5.99
CA GLU A 20 -7.59 -12.81 -5.09
C GLU A 20 -8.36 -11.54 -4.70
N THR A 21 -7.63 -10.48 -4.32
CA THR A 21 -8.22 -9.15 -4.06
C THR A 21 -9.01 -8.61 -5.25
N GLU A 22 -8.45 -8.69 -6.47
CA GLU A 22 -9.12 -8.24 -7.70
C GLU A 22 -10.38 -9.06 -8.01
N ALA A 23 -10.35 -10.37 -7.74
CA ALA A 23 -11.53 -11.23 -7.92
C ALA A 23 -12.68 -10.80 -6.98
N GLU A 24 -12.39 -10.49 -5.72
CA GLU A 24 -13.39 -10.01 -4.77
C GLU A 24 -13.93 -8.62 -5.13
N PHE A 25 -13.08 -7.71 -5.63
CA PHE A 25 -13.54 -6.43 -6.19
C PHE A 25 -14.49 -6.64 -7.37
N ALA A 26 -14.13 -7.51 -8.31
CA ALA A 26 -14.93 -7.79 -9.50
C ALA A 26 -16.29 -8.39 -9.14
N ALA A 27 -16.31 -9.38 -8.24
CA ALA A 27 -17.54 -10.01 -7.76
C ALA A 27 -18.47 -9.01 -7.08
N LEU A 28 -17.92 -8.16 -6.20
CA LEU A 28 -18.71 -7.14 -5.51
C LEU A 28 -19.26 -6.08 -6.48
N ALA A 29 -18.45 -5.65 -7.45
CA ALA A 29 -18.86 -4.70 -8.48
C ALA A 29 -19.97 -5.25 -9.38
N GLU A 30 -19.92 -6.54 -9.75
CA GLU A 30 -20.97 -7.21 -10.53
C GLU A 30 -22.30 -7.20 -9.79
N ARG A 31 -22.30 -7.57 -8.50
CA ARG A 31 -23.50 -7.57 -7.65
C ARG A 31 -24.11 -6.17 -7.51
N ILE A 32 -23.26 -5.16 -7.27
CA ILE A 32 -23.70 -3.75 -7.22
C ILE A 32 -24.28 -3.33 -8.59
N GLY A 33 -23.63 -3.70 -9.69
CA GLY A 33 -24.10 -3.42 -11.05
C GLY A 33 -25.43 -4.09 -11.39
N ALA A 34 -25.71 -5.26 -10.82
CA ALA A 34 -26.98 -5.96 -10.91
C ALA A 34 -28.08 -5.38 -10.00
N GLY A 35 -27.76 -4.38 -9.16
CA GLY A 35 -28.69 -3.72 -8.25
C GLY A 35 -28.94 -4.49 -6.95
N GLU A 36 -28.08 -5.44 -6.61
CA GLU A 36 -28.17 -6.17 -5.33
C GLU A 36 -27.84 -5.26 -4.14
N ALA A 37 -28.52 -5.50 -3.01
CA ALA A 37 -28.13 -4.89 -1.75
C ALA A 37 -26.87 -5.56 -1.21
N VAL A 38 -25.88 -4.75 -0.82
CA VAL A 38 -24.62 -5.21 -0.21
C VAL A 38 -24.59 -4.78 1.25
N PRO A 39 -25.07 -5.63 2.19
CA PRO A 39 -24.91 -5.36 3.62
C PRO A 39 -23.43 -5.41 4.04
N PRO A 40 -23.05 -4.80 5.18
CA PRO A 40 -21.66 -4.78 5.64
C PRO A 40 -20.97 -6.16 5.74
N GLY A 41 -21.72 -7.23 6.02
CA GLY A 41 -21.19 -8.59 6.10
C GLY A 41 -20.63 -9.10 4.77
N ASP A 42 -21.12 -8.59 3.65
CA ASP A 42 -20.67 -8.98 2.31
C ASP A 42 -19.29 -8.38 1.95
N LEU A 43 -18.80 -7.43 2.75
CA LEU A 43 -17.44 -6.90 2.63
C LEU A 43 -16.39 -7.81 3.28
N THR A 44 -16.81 -8.86 4.00
CA THR A 44 -15.90 -9.73 4.74
C THR A 44 -14.85 -10.39 3.84
N PRO A 45 -15.21 -11.00 2.69
CA PRO A 45 -14.22 -11.60 1.79
C PRO A 45 -13.21 -10.56 1.28
N LEU A 46 -13.70 -9.43 0.75
CA LEU A 46 -12.83 -8.35 0.28
C LEU A 46 -11.90 -7.81 1.38
N ALA A 47 -12.40 -7.65 2.61
CA ALA A 47 -11.59 -7.21 3.74
C ALA A 47 -10.50 -8.22 4.11
N HIS A 48 -10.78 -9.52 3.95
CA HIS A 48 -9.80 -10.58 4.16
C HIS A 48 -8.68 -10.49 3.13
N GLU A 49 -9.02 -10.48 1.84
CA GLU A 49 -8.02 -10.46 0.76
C GLU A 49 -7.18 -9.17 0.76
N LEU A 50 -7.79 -8.02 1.06
CA LEU A 50 -7.05 -6.78 1.28
C LEU A 50 -6.05 -6.90 2.45
N THR A 51 -6.41 -7.64 3.49
CA THR A 51 -5.52 -7.87 4.65
C THR A 51 -4.41 -8.84 4.31
N ASP A 52 -4.67 -9.90 3.54
CA ASP A 52 -3.65 -10.83 3.08
C ASP A 52 -2.66 -10.15 2.12
N LEU A 53 -3.14 -9.26 1.25
CA LEU A 53 -2.28 -8.41 0.43
C LEU A 53 -1.39 -7.49 1.28
N LEU A 54 -1.92 -6.90 2.35
CA LEU A 54 -1.11 -6.15 3.32
C LEU A 54 -0.06 -7.08 3.96
N TYR A 55 -0.44 -8.29 4.35
CA TYR A 55 0.43 -9.24 5.02
C TYR A 55 1.64 -9.62 4.16
N VAL A 56 1.42 -9.95 2.88
CA VAL A 56 2.52 -10.27 1.96
C VAL A 56 3.35 -9.04 1.57
N THR A 57 2.77 -7.84 1.61
CA THR A 57 3.50 -6.59 1.38
C THR A 57 4.42 -6.26 2.57
N TYR A 58 3.90 -6.31 3.80
CA TYR A 58 4.69 -6.12 5.01
C TYR A 58 5.77 -7.17 5.16
N GLY A 59 5.46 -8.44 4.90
CA GLY A 59 6.47 -9.52 4.93
C GLY A 59 7.58 -9.34 3.90
N ALA A 60 7.34 -8.64 2.78
CA ALA A 60 8.39 -8.29 1.83
C ALA A 60 9.31 -7.18 2.38
N LEU A 61 8.75 -6.16 3.04
CA LEU A 61 9.54 -5.08 3.67
C LEU A 61 10.41 -5.61 4.81
N ASP A 62 9.82 -6.41 5.71
CA ASP A 62 10.53 -7.05 6.83
C ASP A 62 11.72 -7.89 6.35
N LEU A 63 11.50 -8.75 5.35
CA LEU A 63 12.55 -9.59 4.78
C LEU A 63 13.67 -8.78 4.08
N LEU A 64 13.37 -7.56 3.62
CA LEU A 64 14.37 -6.65 3.06
C LEU A 64 15.11 -5.85 4.14
N GLY A 65 14.79 -6.04 5.42
CA GLY A 65 15.32 -5.25 6.54
C GLY A 65 14.83 -3.80 6.51
N ILE A 66 13.66 -3.56 5.94
CA ILE A 66 13.06 -2.23 5.83
C ILE A 66 11.99 -2.10 6.90
N ASP A 67 12.17 -1.15 7.81
CA ASP A 67 11.13 -0.74 8.76
C ASP A 67 9.94 -0.16 7.98
N ALA A 68 8.91 -0.97 7.86
CA ALA A 68 7.70 -0.63 7.12
C ALA A 68 6.96 0.57 7.72
N ASP A 69 6.97 0.70 9.04
CA ASP A 69 6.28 1.80 9.73
C ASP A 69 7.01 3.12 9.49
N ALA A 70 8.35 3.12 9.51
CA ALA A 70 9.13 4.31 9.19
C ALA A 70 8.90 4.78 7.75
N VAL A 71 8.89 3.84 6.78
CA VAL A 71 8.60 4.18 5.38
C VAL A 71 7.16 4.65 5.20
N LEU A 72 6.20 3.99 5.83
CA LEU A 72 4.78 4.36 5.77
C LEU A 72 4.55 5.75 6.37
N ALA A 73 5.20 6.08 7.49
CA ALA A 73 5.10 7.39 8.13
C ALA A 73 5.58 8.52 7.21
N GLU A 74 6.71 8.33 6.51
CA GLU A 74 7.24 9.33 5.58
C GLU A 74 6.36 9.49 4.33
N VAL A 75 5.84 8.37 3.78
CA VAL A 75 4.86 8.41 2.69
C VAL A 75 3.57 9.10 3.14
N HIS A 76 3.10 8.82 4.36
CA HIS A 76 1.91 9.43 4.94
C HIS A 76 2.08 10.95 5.11
N ARG A 77 3.23 11.42 5.63
CA ARG A 77 3.58 12.84 5.74
C ARG A 77 3.51 13.55 4.37
N ALA A 78 4.12 12.95 3.34
CA ALA A 78 4.09 13.50 1.99
C ALA A 78 2.66 13.52 1.40
N ASN A 79 1.85 12.50 1.67
CA ASN A 79 0.46 12.44 1.20
C ASN A 79 -0.45 13.44 1.92
N LEU A 80 -0.34 13.59 3.25
CA LEU A 80 -1.13 14.58 4.00
C LEU A 80 -0.78 16.02 3.60
N SER A 81 0.50 16.32 3.42
CA SER A 81 0.92 17.64 2.91
C SER A 81 0.47 17.90 1.46
N LYS A 82 0.20 16.85 0.67
CA LYS A 82 -0.46 16.98 -0.65
C LYS A 82 -1.97 17.22 -0.50
N ALA A 83 -2.61 16.58 0.47
CA ALA A 83 -4.05 16.66 0.71
C ALA A 83 -4.50 18.05 1.17
N SER A 84 -3.61 18.85 1.78
CA SER A 84 -3.85 20.27 2.08
C SER A 84 -3.73 21.20 0.86
N GLY A 85 -3.39 20.67 -0.32
CA GLY A 85 -3.32 21.44 -1.56
C GLY A 85 -4.68 21.80 -2.16
N PRO A 86 -4.71 22.69 -3.17
CA PRO A 86 -5.93 23.00 -3.88
C PRO A 86 -6.43 21.80 -4.69
N ARG A 87 -7.75 21.70 -4.86
CA ARG A 87 -8.38 20.75 -5.78
C ARG A 87 -8.69 21.44 -7.10
N ARG A 88 -8.38 20.78 -8.21
CA ARG A 88 -8.77 21.22 -9.55
C ARG A 88 -10.28 20.98 -9.75
N ALA A 89 -10.87 21.66 -10.74
CA ALA A 89 -12.30 21.58 -11.05
C ALA A 89 -12.81 20.16 -11.37
N ASP A 90 -11.95 19.24 -11.79
CA ASP A 90 -12.27 17.83 -12.04
C ASP A 90 -12.09 16.93 -10.81
N GLY A 91 -11.87 17.52 -9.63
CA GLY A 91 -11.67 16.80 -8.37
C GLY A 91 -10.23 16.35 -8.12
N LYS A 92 -9.31 16.54 -9.07
CA LYS A 92 -7.90 16.14 -8.90
C LYS A 92 -7.22 16.96 -7.81
N GLN A 93 -6.67 16.27 -6.80
CA GLN A 93 -5.84 16.88 -5.76
C GLN A 93 -4.50 17.35 -6.34
N LEU A 94 -4.23 18.66 -6.28
CA LEU A 94 -2.96 19.25 -6.70
C LEU A 94 -2.00 19.33 -5.51
N LYS A 95 -0.70 19.36 -5.81
CA LYS A 95 0.34 19.59 -4.81
C LYS A 95 0.36 21.08 -4.46
N PRO A 96 0.40 21.48 -3.18
CA PRO A 96 0.58 22.87 -2.81
C PRO A 96 2.00 23.37 -3.16
N GLU A 97 2.16 24.69 -3.15
CA GLU A 97 3.49 25.32 -3.26
C GLU A 97 4.41 24.83 -2.13
N GLY A 98 5.66 24.53 -2.44
CA GLY A 98 6.63 24.01 -1.47
C GLY A 98 6.48 22.53 -1.09
N TRP A 99 5.51 21.80 -1.67
CA TRP A 99 5.34 20.37 -1.41
C TRP A 99 6.61 19.57 -1.73
N GLN A 100 7.00 18.70 -0.79
CA GLN A 100 8.15 17.81 -0.94
C GLN A 100 7.70 16.35 -1.07
N PRO A 101 8.29 15.58 -1.99
CA PRO A 101 8.04 14.14 -2.05
C PRO A 101 8.51 13.44 -0.78
N ALA A 102 8.02 12.22 -0.57
CA ALA A 102 8.51 11.35 0.49
C ALA A 102 10.00 11.04 0.26
N ASP A 103 10.85 11.27 1.26
CA ASP A 103 12.27 10.93 1.23
C ASP A 103 12.52 9.53 1.81
N VAL A 104 12.04 8.51 1.11
CA VAL A 104 12.24 7.09 1.50
C VAL A 104 13.73 6.74 1.53
N ARG A 105 14.55 7.37 0.69
CA ARG A 105 16.01 7.15 0.69
C ARG A 105 16.63 7.63 1.99
N GLY A 106 16.24 8.82 2.47
CA GLY A 106 16.66 9.36 3.76
C GLY A 106 16.28 8.44 4.92
N VAL A 107 15.04 7.92 4.92
CA VAL A 107 14.55 6.96 5.92
C VAL A 107 15.43 5.70 5.95
N ILE A 108 15.65 5.06 4.80
CA ILE A 108 16.48 3.85 4.71
C ILE A 108 17.91 4.12 5.19
N ALA A 109 18.49 5.27 4.81
CA ALA A 109 19.83 5.65 5.22
C ALA A 109 19.94 5.89 6.73
N GLU A 110 18.87 6.32 7.40
CA GLU A 110 18.83 6.52 8.84
C GLU A 110 18.70 5.21 9.62
N LEU A 111 17.88 4.28 9.15
CA LEU A 111 17.75 2.94 9.75
C LEU A 111 19.11 2.24 9.80
N GLY A 112 19.85 2.24 8.69
CA GLY A 112 21.20 1.64 8.65
C GLY A 112 22.23 2.31 9.57
N ARG A 113 22.00 3.54 10.05
CA ARG A 113 22.87 4.17 11.07
C ARG A 113 22.53 3.72 12.49
N ARG A 114 21.26 3.37 12.77
CA ARG A 114 20.80 2.94 14.10
C ARG A 114 21.26 1.50 14.41
N ASP A 115 21.38 0.65 13.40
CA ASP A 115 21.86 -0.74 13.55
C ASP A 115 23.37 -0.85 13.82
N LEU A 116 24.12 0.24 13.63
CA LEU A 116 25.58 0.31 13.84
C LEU A 116 25.96 1.06 15.13
N GLY A 117 24.99 1.44 15.96
CA GLY A 117 25.16 2.22 17.19
C GLY A 117 24.98 1.45 18.48
#